data_AF-A0A8S9LHT0-F1
#
_entry.id   AF-A0A8S9LHT0-F1
#
_cell.length_a   1.000
_cell.length_b   1.000
_cell.length_c   1.000
_cell.angle_alpha   90.00
_cell.angle_beta   90.00
_cell.angle_gamma   90.00
#
_symmetry.space_group_name_H-M   'P 1'
#
loop_
_entity.id
_entity.type
_entity.pdbx_description
1 polymer ?
#
loop_
_entity_poly.entity_id
_entity_poly.type
_entity_poly.pdbx_seq_one_letter_code
_entity_poly.pdbx_strand_id
1 'polypeptide(L)' 'MEMNGLSKMAATAFLLVVAIVPAAMAVTYTVGDAQEWSSGVDYTDWVKGKTFRVGDILGKPSSEPH' A
#
# COMPACT_ATOMS: atom_id res chain seq x y z
N MET A 1 4.33 -1.40 45.00
CA MET A 1 4.03 -2.15 43.76
C MET A 1 2.97 -1.37 43.00
N GLU A 2 3.34 -0.30 42.30
CA GLU A 2 2.36 0.61 41.62
C GLU A 2 2.59 0.68 40.10
N MET A 3 3.73 0.17 39.61
CA MET A 3 4.12 0.27 38.19
C MET A 3 3.35 -0.66 37.26
N ASN A 4 2.65 -1.67 37.80
CA ASN A 4 1.95 -2.68 37.03
C ASN A 4 0.58 -2.19 36.52
N GLY A 5 -0.11 -1.31 37.25
CA GLY A 5 -1.36 -0.69 36.80
C GLY A 5 -1.14 0.30 35.66
N LEU A 6 -0.22 1.25 35.84
CA LEU A 6 0.08 2.28 34.84
C LEU A 6 0.67 1.69 33.56
N SER A 7 1.57 0.70 33.67
CA SER A 7 2.15 0.03 32.50
C SER A 7 1.12 -0.74 31.68
N LYS A 8 0.14 -1.38 32.34
CA LYS A 8 -0.97 -2.07 31.65
C LYS A 8 -1.85 -1.07 30.90
N MET A 9 -2.20 0.05 31.53
CA MET A 9 -3.00 1.09 30.88
C MET A 9 -2.27 1.70 29.67
N ALA A 10 -0.96 1.97 29.80
CA ALA A 10 -0.14 2.46 28.70
C ALA A 10 -0.06 1.44 27.55
N ALA A 11 0.12 0.14 27.85
CA ALA A 11 0.13 -0.91 26.85
C ALA A 11 -1.23 -1.06 26.15
N THR A 12 -2.34 -0.99 26.88
CA THR A 12 -3.69 -1.03 26.30
C THR A 12 -3.95 0.19 25.41
N ALA A 13 -3.60 1.40 25.86
CA ALA A 13 -3.73 2.60 25.04
C ALA A 13 -2.89 2.53 23.76
N PHE A 14 -1.64 2.04 23.87
CA PHE A 14 -0.77 1.83 22.72
C PHE A 14 -1.36 0.82 21.73
N LEU A 15 -1.88 -0.31 22.22
CA LEU A 15 -2.52 -1.32 21.35
C LEU A 15 -3.74 -0.77 20.63
N LEU A 16 -4.57 0.03 21.31
CA LEU A 16 -5.72 0.70 20.69
C LEU A 16 -5.30 1.68 19.60
N VAL A 17 -4.21 2.44 19.81
CA VAL A 17 -3.66 3.34 18.80
C VAL A 17 -3.15 2.55 17.60
N VAL A 18 -2.38 1.47 17.81
CA VAL A 18 -1.86 0.65 16.70
C VAL A 18 -2.98 -0.03 15.92
N ALA A 19 -4.05 -0.49 16.60
CA ALA A 19 -5.16 -1.17 15.97
C ALA A 19 -5.96 -0.30 14.98
N ILE A 20 -5.92 1.02 15.11
CA ILE A 20 -6.62 1.96 14.21
C ILE A 20 -5.72 2.54 13.12
N VAL A 21 -4.42 2.22 13.10
CA VAL A 21 -3.52 2.68 12.03
C VAL A 21 -3.82 1.90 10.75
N PRO A 22 -4.19 2.56 9.64
CA PRO A 22 -4.35 1.89 8.36
C PRO A 22 -3.03 1.24 7.93
N ALA A 23 -3.08 -0.02 7.53
CA ALA A 23 -1.92 -0.70 6.96
C ALA A 23 -1.54 -0.02 5.63
N ALA A 24 -0.34 0.55 5.54
CA ALA A 24 0.18 1.11 4.29
C ALA A 24 0.74 -0.02 3.42
N MET A 25 -0.05 -0.48 2.46
CA MET A 25 0.34 -1.51 1.50
C MET A 25 0.75 -0.84 0.18
N ALA A 26 1.96 -1.13 -0.30
CA ALA A 26 2.40 -0.72 -1.62
C ALA A 26 1.65 -1.52 -2.71
N VAL A 27 1.19 -0.84 -3.75
CA VAL A 27 0.54 -1.46 -4.91
C VAL A 27 1.48 -1.43 -6.11
N THR A 28 1.55 -2.54 -6.83
CA THR A 28 2.22 -2.59 -8.14
C THR A 28 1.18 -2.48 -9.25
N TYR A 29 1.32 -1.46 -10.10
CA TYR A 29 0.47 -1.25 -11.28
C TYR A 29 1.25 -1.61 -12.54
N THR A 30 0.75 -2.58 -13.30
CA THR A 30 1.25 -2.86 -14.65
C THR A 30 0.87 -1.69 -15.57
N VAL A 31 1.87 -1.02 -16.12
CA VAL A 31 1.66 0.12 -17.02
C VAL A 31 1.03 -0.36 -18.32
N GLY A 32 -0.06 0.27 -18.77
CA GLY A 32 -0.79 -0.17 -19.97
C GLY A 32 -1.59 -1.47 -19.79
N ASP A 33 -1.71 -1.96 -18.55
CA ASP A 33 -2.37 -3.22 -18.19
C ASP A 33 -1.85 -4.38 -19.07
N ALA A 34 -2.70 -4.99 -19.91
CA ALA A 34 -2.30 -6.10 -20.77
C ALA A 34 -1.45 -5.68 -21.99
N GLN A 35 -1.47 -4.40 -22.36
CA GLN A 35 -0.69 -3.87 -23.49
C GLN A 35 0.74 -3.50 -23.10
N GLU A 36 1.03 -3.54 -21.79
CA GLU A 36 2.31 -3.16 -21.20
C GLU A 36 2.78 -1.76 -21.65
N TRP A 37 4.09 -1.51 -21.53
CA TRP A 37 4.72 -0.28 -21.99
C TRP A 37 4.96 -0.36 -23.50
N SER A 38 3.98 0.09 -24.28
CA SER A 38 4.03 0.04 -25.74
C SER A 38 3.55 1.34 -26.40
N SER A 39 3.90 1.52 -27.68
CA SER A 39 3.39 2.60 -28.53
C SER A 39 1.94 2.34 -28.92
N GLY A 40 1.12 3.40 -28.97
CA GLY A 40 -0.30 3.28 -29.34
C GLY A 40 -1.25 2.94 -28.19
N VAL A 41 -0.73 2.78 -26.96
CA VAL A 41 -1.52 2.63 -25.75
C VAL A 41 -2.06 3.99 -25.31
N ASP A 42 -3.35 4.06 -24.98
CA ASP A 42 -3.92 5.24 -24.35
C ASP A 42 -3.61 5.26 -22.85
N TYR A 43 -2.50 5.90 -22.49
CA TYR A 43 -2.11 6.06 -21.10
C TYR A 43 -3.02 7.02 -20.31
N THR A 44 -3.77 7.88 -21.00
CA THR A 44 -4.77 8.74 -20.33
C THR A 44 -5.93 7.89 -19.85
N ASP A 45 -6.39 6.94 -20.67
CA ASP A 45 -7.39 5.96 -20.26
C ASP A 45 -6.86 5.03 -19.18
N TRP A 46 -5.62 4.54 -19.31
CA TRP A 46 -4.98 3.69 -18.30
C TRP A 46 -4.95 4.35 -16.91
N VAL A 47 -4.65 5.65 -16.78
CA VAL A 47 -4.63 6.30 -15.46
C VAL A 47 -6.02 6.59 -14.87
N LYS A 48 -7.11 6.49 -15.65
CA LYS A 48 -8.46 6.85 -15.16
C LYS A 48 -8.85 6.00 -13.96
N GLY A 49 -9.28 6.68 -12.89
CA GLY A 49 -9.73 6.04 -11.65
C GLY A 49 -8.62 5.41 -10.80
N LYS A 50 -7.35 5.44 -11.24
CA LYS A 50 -6.21 4.96 -10.44
C LYS A 50 -5.71 6.08 -9.52
N THR A 51 -5.37 5.72 -8.28
CA THR A 51 -4.75 6.63 -7.31
C THR A 51 -3.38 6.09 -6.95
N PHE A 52 -2.33 6.80 -7.34
CA PHE A 52 -0.96 6.45 -7.01
C PHE A 52 -0.56 7.07 -5.67
N ARG A 53 0.01 6.26 -4.80
CA ARG A 53 0.49 6.67 -3.48
C ARG A 53 2.00 6.51 -3.42
N VAL A 54 2.63 7.24 -2.50
CA VAL A 54 4.04 7.06 -2.22
C VAL A 54 4.29 5.61 -1.77
N GLY A 55 5.23 4.95 -2.43
CA GLY A 55 5.54 3.53 -2.20
C GLY A 55 4.98 2.58 -3.26
N ASP A 56 4.05 3.03 -4.10
CA ASP A 56 3.56 2.23 -5.22
C ASP A 56 4.63 2.07 -6.32
N ILE A 57 4.55 0.97 -7.07
CA ILE A 57 5.46 0.63 -8.16
C ILE A 57 4.68 0.66 -9.48
N LEU A 58 5.27 1.27 -10.51
CA LEU A 58 4.78 1.21 -11.89
C LEU A 58 5.65 0.24 -12.67
N GLY A 59 5.13 -0.95 -12.96
CA GLY A 59 5.88 -2.02 -13.61
C GLY A 59 5.24 -3.38 -13.41
N LYS A 60 5.89 -4.43 -13.94
CA LYS A 60 5.41 -5.82 -13.83
C LYS A 60 5.52 -6.30 -12.37
N PRO A 61 4.51 -7.00 -11.81
CA PRO A 61 4.62 -7.64 -10.50
C PRO A 61 5.78 -8.64 -10.49
N SER A 62 6.60 -8.63 -9.44
CA SER A 62 7.79 -9.49 -9.33
C SER A 62 7.48 -10.99 -9.25
N SER A 63 6.21 -11.37 -9.11
CA SER A 63 5.74 -12.75 -9.02
C SER A 63 5.39 -13.38 -10.37
N GLU A 64 5.41 -12.63 -11.48
CA GLU A 64 5.26 -13.22 -12.81
C GLU A 64 6.60 -13.78 -13.31
N PRO A 65 6.63 -15.03 -13.82
CA PRO A 65 7.84 -15.59 -14.43
C PRO A 65 8.20 -14.79 -15.70
N HIS A 66 9.51 -14.61 -15.89
CA HIS A 66 10.12 -13.97 -17.07
C HIS A 66 9.88 -14.76 -18.36
#